data_AF-A0AAE1YUD0-F1
#
_entry.id   AF-A0AAE1YUD0-F1
#
_cell.length_a   1.000
_cell.length_b   1.000
_cell.length_c   1.000
_cell.angle_alpha   90.00
_cell.angle_beta   90.00
_cell.angle_gamma   90.00
#
_symmetry.space_group_name_H-M   'P 1'
#
loop_
_entity.id
_entity.type
_entity.pdbx_description
1 polymer ?
#
loop_
_entity_poly.entity_id
_entity_poly.type
_entity_poly.pdbx_seq_one_letter_code
_entity_poly.pdbx_strand_id
1 'polypeptide(L)'
;MGTEERTLDSPWWNCHIRLGNSEWLAENVKGLDQSFKEMLLLIENGDFPVEKVDSNHSKQSELVARIKEISQRHHLLADHYNKLTGELSSNMQSANEIKNYEKTTLSPQPPFLTPEKKLGMHNVEGQVVGSDFSLSSGGGISDATPHEGSESSSLSSDSDSESYFTSRNEHSSSRPSGKMLKHDIVNMETEISEMEGVAALTEQEHSCGDYEALLRQISNYEEELKVSNEKFKFAEEEIAKLKSELQNNEAVKVKVGSLEAQLVSEKNQIKLHEAEIKKENKRSLTLQSQIVDLEAKLESEKRQVQELQESVVKYTAQLSDRDLEIRKLNAELQDASGNFALEKWQLESSVSKLSERLVFHEATTKELQMQCESLAEEIKKCEAGKLEMERNHLALKLSLQVDIESLHQELFMKKLLLDTLNEDLDRLKLKYDMLIAEKDGLNSKLQTLTADLSVRDNQIQCMEHNLHELRSENKRLIEGSDRANKLTAELNSRIDELQKEVEIKAVVISETAEEKREAIRQLCFSVDHFKSAYAELRHACVIRKRPTAAVM
;
A
#
# COMPACT_ATOMS: atom_id res chain seq x y z
N MET A 1 7.65 -11.58 43.60
CA MET A 1 7.86 -10.12 43.62
C MET A 1 9.19 -9.85 42.93
N GLY A 2 9.30 -8.98 41.93
CA GLY A 2 8.24 -8.29 41.18
C GLY A 2 8.53 -8.35 39.68
N THR A 3 7.53 -8.13 38.84
CA THR A 3 7.66 -8.11 37.38
C THR A 3 7.81 -6.67 36.90
N GLU A 4 8.98 -6.32 36.37
CA GLU A 4 9.16 -5.05 35.65
C GLU A 4 8.62 -5.18 34.23
N GLU A 5 7.39 -4.72 34.01
CA GLU A 5 6.88 -4.51 32.66
C GLU A 5 7.68 -3.39 31.97
N ARG A 6 8.50 -3.75 30.98
CA ARG A 6 9.08 -2.78 30.07
C ARG A 6 8.01 -2.28 29.11
N THR A 7 7.26 -1.27 29.52
CA THR A 7 6.42 -0.49 28.62
C THR A 7 7.29 0.08 27.50
N LEU A 8 7.17 -0.47 26.29
CA LEU A 8 7.87 0.05 25.12
C LEU A 8 7.48 1.52 24.88
N ASP A 9 8.46 2.35 24.56
CA ASP A 9 8.25 3.77 24.25
C ASP A 9 7.18 3.92 23.16
N SER A 10 6.00 4.41 23.55
CA SER A 10 5.03 4.91 22.59
C SER A 10 5.66 6.11 21.86
N PRO A 11 5.80 6.10 20.53
CA PRO A 11 6.45 7.19 19.81
C PRO A 11 5.80 8.52 20.17
N TRP A 12 6.62 9.49 20.61
CA TRP A 12 6.21 10.74 21.27
C TRP A 12 5.09 11.52 20.53
N TRP A 13 5.04 11.43 19.21
CA TRP A 13 3.96 11.89 18.33
C TRP A 13 2.55 11.47 18.80
N ASN A 14 2.40 10.24 19.31
CA ASN A 14 1.14 9.59 19.70
C ASN A 14 0.52 10.23 20.96
N CYS A 15 1.32 10.92 21.78
CA CYS A 15 0.87 11.56 23.01
C CYS A 15 0.17 12.92 22.76
N HIS A 16 0.60 13.69 21.76
CA HIS A 16 0.03 15.01 21.47
C HIS A 16 -1.28 14.97 20.67
N ILE A 17 -1.49 13.94 19.86
CA ILE A 17 -2.72 13.82 19.02
C ILE A 17 -3.97 13.50 19.87
N ARG A 18 -3.81 12.94 21.07
CA ARG A 18 -4.91 12.28 21.82
C ARG A 18 -5.73 13.15 22.78
N LEU A 19 -5.21 14.26 23.30
CA LEU A 19 -5.85 14.93 24.46
C LEU A 19 -6.86 16.05 24.15
N GLY A 20 -6.96 16.52 22.90
CA GLY A 20 -7.93 17.57 22.52
C GLY A 20 -8.82 17.26 21.30
N ASN A 21 -8.42 16.32 20.44
CA ASN A 21 -8.92 16.28 19.06
C ASN A 21 -9.90 15.14 18.76
N SER A 22 -10.11 14.18 19.67
CA SER A 22 -10.84 12.95 19.37
C SER A 22 -12.34 13.18 19.09
N GLU A 23 -12.99 14.08 19.83
CA GLU A 23 -14.43 14.33 19.73
C GLU A 23 -14.78 15.09 18.44
N TRP A 24 -14.10 16.19 18.13
CA TRP A 24 -14.29 16.94 16.87
C TRP A 24 -13.96 16.09 15.63
N LEU A 25 -12.89 15.28 15.69
CA LEU A 25 -12.53 14.40 14.59
C LEU A 25 -13.58 13.30 14.38
N ALA A 26 -14.07 12.69 15.47
CA ALA A 26 -15.13 11.69 15.40
C ALA A 26 -16.45 12.28 14.89
N GLU A 27 -16.81 13.50 15.32
CA GLU A 27 -18.01 14.20 14.85
C GLU A 27 -17.91 14.58 13.37
N ASN A 28 -16.77 15.13 12.93
CA ASN A 28 -16.59 15.49 11.51
C ASN A 28 -16.59 14.26 10.60
N VAL A 29 -15.91 13.16 10.99
CA VAL A 29 -15.93 11.89 10.24
C VAL A 29 -17.33 11.27 10.22
N LYS A 30 -18.07 11.31 11.34
CA LYS A 30 -19.47 10.83 11.40
C LYS A 30 -20.41 11.68 10.53
N GLY A 31 -20.23 13.01 10.52
CA GLY A 31 -20.98 13.92 9.64
C GLY A 31 -20.61 13.78 8.16
N LEU A 32 -19.40 13.30 7.86
CA LEU A 32 -18.97 12.95 6.50
C LEU A 32 -19.65 11.66 6.02
N ASP A 33 -19.57 10.60 6.83
CA ASP A 33 -20.20 9.28 6.59
C ASP A 33 -21.73 9.39 6.45
N GLN A 34 -22.38 10.20 7.28
CA GLN A 34 -23.81 10.47 7.16
C GLN A 34 -24.17 11.18 5.83
N SER A 35 -23.40 12.20 5.44
CA SER A 35 -23.64 12.93 4.18
C SER A 35 -23.34 12.06 2.95
N PHE A 36 -22.36 11.14 3.03
CA PHE A 36 -22.13 10.11 1.99
C PHE A 36 -23.30 9.12 1.89
N LYS A 37 -23.88 8.68 3.01
CA LYS A 37 -25.06 7.79 3.01
C LYS A 37 -26.28 8.48 2.41
N GLU A 38 -26.51 9.74 2.75
CA GLU A 38 -27.60 10.54 2.18
C GLU A 38 -27.39 10.82 0.69
N MET A 39 -26.13 11.04 0.25
CA MET A 39 -25.77 11.11 -1.18
C MET A 39 -26.03 9.79 -1.93
N LEU A 40 -25.62 8.66 -1.37
CA LEU A 40 -25.87 7.34 -1.97
C LEU A 40 -27.36 7.05 -2.10
N LEU A 41 -28.17 7.38 -1.07
CA LEU A 41 -29.62 7.26 -1.13
C LEU A 41 -30.25 8.14 -2.22
N LEU A 42 -29.73 9.34 -2.47
CA LEU A 42 -30.20 10.22 -3.56
C LEU A 42 -29.85 9.67 -4.95
N ILE A 43 -28.76 8.91 -5.08
CA ILE A 43 -28.34 8.26 -6.33
C ILE A 43 -29.08 6.93 -6.55
N GLU A 44 -29.28 6.13 -5.51
CA GLU A 44 -29.95 4.82 -5.56
C GLU A 44 -31.47 4.97 -5.77
N ASN A 45 -32.09 6.01 -5.18
CA ASN A 45 -33.45 6.44 -5.52
C ASN A 45 -33.47 7.36 -6.77
N GLY A 46 -32.43 7.28 -7.60
CA GLY A 46 -32.16 8.11 -8.77
C GLY A 46 -32.56 7.50 -10.11
N ASP A 47 -33.43 6.49 -10.13
CA ASP A 47 -34.13 6.12 -11.36
C ASP A 47 -35.00 7.33 -11.79
N PHE A 48 -34.83 7.79 -13.03
CA PHE A 48 -35.44 9.03 -13.54
C PHE A 48 -36.52 8.72 -14.60
N PRO A 49 -37.81 8.65 -14.24
CA PRO A 49 -38.89 8.67 -15.23
C PRO A 49 -38.91 10.02 -15.94
N VAL A 50 -39.09 9.99 -17.26
CA VAL A 50 -39.04 11.17 -18.14
C VAL A 50 -40.16 12.20 -17.86
N GLU A 51 -41.15 11.84 -17.05
CA GLU A 51 -42.46 12.51 -16.97
C GLU A 51 -42.61 13.58 -15.87
N LYS A 52 -41.58 13.82 -15.03
CA LYS A 52 -41.63 14.86 -13.96
C LYS A 52 -40.35 15.67 -13.83
N VAL A 53 -40.25 16.74 -14.62
CA VAL A 53 -39.10 17.66 -14.67
C VAL A 53 -38.83 18.33 -13.32
N ASP A 54 -39.86 18.86 -12.64
CA ASP A 54 -39.69 19.65 -11.40
C ASP A 54 -39.06 18.85 -10.25
N SER A 55 -39.46 17.59 -10.07
CA SER A 55 -38.88 16.72 -9.03
C SER A 55 -37.40 16.38 -9.31
N ASN A 56 -37.00 16.37 -10.57
CA ASN A 56 -35.64 16.00 -10.97
C ASN A 56 -34.65 17.15 -10.68
N HIS A 57 -35.04 18.40 -10.94
CA HIS A 57 -34.24 19.57 -10.56
C HIS A 57 -34.12 19.75 -9.04
N SER A 58 -35.15 19.37 -8.27
CA SER A 58 -35.09 19.35 -6.80
C SER A 58 -34.08 18.32 -6.29
N LYS A 59 -34.18 17.05 -6.72
CA LYS A 59 -33.21 16.00 -6.39
C LYS A 59 -31.77 16.37 -6.79
N GLN A 60 -31.59 16.93 -7.99
CA GLN A 60 -30.28 17.35 -8.51
C GLN A 60 -29.68 18.47 -7.64
N SER A 61 -30.50 19.42 -7.20
CA SER A 61 -30.08 20.52 -6.33
C SER A 61 -29.69 20.04 -4.92
N GLU A 62 -30.43 19.06 -4.38
CA GLU A 62 -30.10 18.42 -3.09
C GLU A 62 -28.80 17.61 -3.18
N LEU A 63 -28.61 16.82 -4.24
CA LEU A 63 -27.37 16.08 -4.51
C LEU A 63 -26.15 17.03 -4.59
N VAL A 64 -26.28 18.15 -5.30
CA VAL A 64 -25.23 19.18 -5.39
C VAL A 64 -24.97 19.85 -4.03
N ALA A 65 -26.00 20.01 -3.17
CA ALA A 65 -25.81 20.49 -1.81
C ALA A 65 -24.98 19.50 -0.97
N ARG A 66 -25.23 18.18 -1.08
CA ARG A 66 -24.44 17.15 -0.36
C ARG A 66 -23.00 17.06 -0.86
N ILE A 67 -22.76 17.16 -2.17
CA ILE A 67 -21.40 17.23 -2.73
C ILE A 67 -20.63 18.43 -2.14
N LYS A 68 -21.26 19.60 -2.02
CA LYS A 68 -20.65 20.78 -1.38
C LYS A 68 -20.42 20.58 0.11
N GLU A 69 -21.37 19.99 0.83
CA GLU A 69 -21.28 19.67 2.26
C GLU A 69 -20.07 18.77 2.57
N ILE A 70 -19.89 17.70 1.78
CA ILE A 70 -18.75 16.78 1.87
C ILE A 70 -17.44 17.47 1.53
N SER A 71 -17.40 18.30 0.47
CA SER A 71 -16.21 19.06 0.09
C SER A 71 -15.78 20.03 1.18
N GLN A 72 -16.74 20.71 1.83
CA GLN A 72 -16.47 21.62 2.93
C GLN A 72 -15.93 20.90 4.17
N ARG A 73 -16.48 19.73 4.55
CA ARG A 73 -15.96 18.92 5.68
C ARG A 73 -14.56 18.37 5.42
N HIS A 74 -14.24 17.99 4.19
CA HIS A 74 -12.88 17.62 3.80
C HIS A 74 -11.90 18.80 3.89
N HIS A 75 -12.30 19.99 3.43
CA HIS A 75 -11.45 21.18 3.50
C HIS A 75 -11.13 21.55 4.96
N LEU A 76 -12.15 21.60 5.83
CA LEU A 76 -11.97 21.82 7.28
C LEU A 76 -11.07 20.77 7.94
N LEU A 77 -11.15 19.50 7.51
CA LEU A 77 -10.25 18.44 8.00
C LEU A 77 -8.80 18.65 7.55
N ALA A 78 -8.59 19.05 6.28
CA ALA A 78 -7.27 19.36 5.75
C ALA A 78 -6.66 20.60 6.41
N ASP A 79 -7.43 21.66 6.61
CA ASP A 79 -7.01 22.88 7.32
C ASP A 79 -6.61 22.58 8.77
N HIS A 80 -7.39 21.75 9.46
CA HIS A 80 -7.08 21.31 10.83
C HIS A 80 -5.81 20.46 10.88
N TYR A 81 -5.60 19.56 9.91
CA TYR A 81 -4.37 18.77 9.78
C TYR A 81 -3.15 19.64 9.48
N ASN A 82 -3.27 20.61 8.57
CA ASN A 82 -2.22 21.58 8.25
C ASN A 82 -1.86 22.42 9.47
N LYS A 83 -2.85 22.89 10.23
CA LYS A 83 -2.66 23.64 11.47
C LYS A 83 -1.91 22.82 12.53
N LEU A 84 -2.36 21.59 12.81
CA LEU A 84 -1.68 20.69 13.76
C LEU A 84 -0.25 20.37 13.33
N THR A 85 0.00 20.19 12.03
CA THR A 85 1.34 19.94 11.47
C THR A 85 2.24 21.17 11.63
N GLY A 86 1.70 22.38 11.43
CA GLY A 86 2.41 23.64 11.67
C GLY A 86 2.75 23.85 13.15
N GLU A 87 1.77 23.66 14.05
CA GLU A 87 1.96 23.77 15.50
C GLU A 87 2.97 22.74 16.05
N LEU A 88 2.97 21.52 15.51
CA LEU A 88 3.97 20.50 15.82
C LEU A 88 5.38 20.94 15.35
N SER A 89 5.49 21.51 14.14
CA SER A 89 6.75 22.01 13.59
C SER A 89 7.31 23.18 14.40
N SER A 90 6.48 24.14 14.83
CA SER A 90 6.93 25.25 15.68
C SER A 90 7.34 24.79 17.08
N ASN A 91 6.61 23.83 17.65
CA ASN A 91 6.98 23.23 18.95
C ASN A 91 8.31 22.45 18.85
N MET A 92 8.57 21.74 17.74
CA MET A 92 9.87 21.10 17.50
C MET A 92 11.01 22.12 17.38
N GLN A 93 10.78 23.28 16.74
CA GLN A 93 11.80 24.33 16.64
C GLN A 93 12.11 24.94 18.00
N SER A 94 11.08 25.36 18.75
CA SER A 94 11.25 25.94 20.10
C SER A 94 11.90 24.98 21.10
N ALA A 95 11.58 23.68 21.04
CA ALA A 95 12.20 22.65 21.88
C ALA A 95 13.70 22.41 21.59
N ASN A 96 14.18 22.77 20.38
CA ASN A 96 15.58 22.60 20.00
C ASN A 96 16.45 23.81 20.40
N GLU A 97 15.91 25.02 20.44
CA GLU A 97 16.65 26.21 20.89
C GLU A 97 17.12 26.08 22.35
N ILE A 98 16.34 25.38 23.19
CA ILE A 98 16.65 25.14 24.62
C ILE A 98 17.85 24.19 24.83
N LYS A 99 18.31 23.46 23.80
CA LYS A 99 19.37 22.43 23.93
C LYS A 99 20.75 22.83 23.40
N ASN A 100 20.91 24.01 22.80
CA ASN A 100 22.18 24.44 22.20
C ASN A 100 23.18 25.05 23.20
N TYR A 101 23.47 24.31 24.28
CA TYR A 101 24.57 24.61 25.21
C TYR A 101 25.32 23.35 25.68
N GLU A 102 25.82 22.52 24.75
CA GLU A 102 27.11 21.83 24.98
C GLU A 102 27.80 21.25 23.73
N LYS A 103 29.14 21.27 23.79
CA LYS A 103 30.08 20.30 23.18
C LYS A 103 30.31 20.27 21.66
N THR A 104 31.16 21.18 21.20
CA THR A 104 31.98 21.08 19.97
C THR A 104 32.89 19.84 19.97
N THR A 105 33.04 19.13 18.82
CA THR A 105 34.31 18.79 18.12
C THR A 105 34.20 17.58 17.17
N LEU A 106 35.09 17.55 16.16
CA LEU A 106 35.47 16.43 15.27
C LEU A 106 34.45 15.96 14.20
N SER A 107 34.77 16.30 12.94
CA SER A 107 34.25 15.69 11.71
C SER A 107 35.20 14.58 11.23
N PRO A 108 34.73 13.61 10.41
CA PRO A 108 35.13 13.65 8.99
C PRO A 108 33.99 13.35 8.00
N GLN A 109 34.24 13.62 6.71
CA GLN A 109 33.29 13.60 5.59
C GLN A 109 34.07 13.38 4.25
N PRO A 110 33.42 13.26 3.07
CA PRO A 110 32.43 12.28 2.56
C PRO A 110 33.14 11.23 1.63
N PRO A 111 32.48 10.48 0.69
CA PRO A 111 31.76 10.95 -0.52
C PRO A 111 30.32 10.37 -0.62
N PHE A 112 29.43 10.68 -1.58
CA PHE A 112 29.55 11.22 -2.95
C PHE A 112 28.52 12.33 -3.26
N LEU A 113 28.66 12.97 -4.43
CA LEU A 113 27.73 13.97 -4.99
C LEU A 113 27.14 13.50 -6.32
N THR A 114 25.88 13.86 -6.58
CA THR A 114 25.27 13.94 -7.93
C THR A 114 24.44 15.23 -8.03
N PRO A 115 24.76 16.16 -8.94
CA PRO A 115 24.12 17.48 -8.96
C PRO A 115 22.90 17.55 -9.90
N GLU A 116 21.77 18.06 -9.40
CA GLU A 116 20.66 18.51 -10.26
C GLU A 116 20.83 19.97 -10.72
N LYS A 117 20.21 20.30 -11.85
CA LYS A 117 20.54 21.46 -12.68
C LYS A 117 19.41 22.49 -12.68
N LYS A 118 19.42 23.43 -11.71
CA LYS A 118 18.56 24.64 -11.75
C LYS A 118 19.31 25.83 -12.35
N LEU A 119 18.86 26.30 -13.51
CA LEU A 119 19.22 27.61 -14.04
C LEU A 119 18.35 28.67 -13.38
N GLY A 120 18.95 29.48 -12.50
CA GLY A 120 18.39 30.75 -12.04
C GLY A 120 19.45 31.83 -12.21
N MET A 121 19.19 32.82 -13.06
CA MET A 121 20.09 33.96 -13.26
C MET A 121 19.46 35.23 -12.71
N HIS A 122 20.32 36.01 -12.05
CA HIS A 122 20.01 37.15 -11.21
C HIS A 122 19.25 38.29 -11.91
N ASN A 123 18.40 38.97 -11.14
CA ASN A 123 18.06 40.38 -11.39
C ASN A 123 19.27 41.28 -11.07
N VAL A 124 19.40 42.42 -11.75
CA VAL A 124 19.56 43.77 -11.14
C VAL A 124 19.49 44.85 -12.24
N GLU A 125 19.08 46.04 -11.83
CA GLU A 125 18.79 47.32 -12.53
C GLU A 125 19.58 47.66 -13.83
N GLY A 126 19.07 48.47 -14.77
CA GLY A 126 17.75 49.13 -14.87
C GLY A 126 17.84 50.61 -15.33
N GLN A 127 17.06 51.05 -16.32
CA GLN A 127 16.89 52.49 -16.62
C GLN A 127 15.51 52.85 -17.23
N VAL A 128 15.06 54.05 -16.87
CA VAL A 128 13.70 54.66 -16.93
C VAL A 128 13.27 55.14 -18.34
N VAL A 129 11.95 55.39 -18.47
CA VAL A 129 11.16 56.16 -19.49
C VAL A 129 10.22 55.26 -20.34
N GLY A 130 8.89 55.44 -20.35
CA GLY A 130 8.02 56.34 -19.57
C GLY A 130 6.54 56.37 -20.06
N SER A 131 5.66 57.07 -19.33
CA SER A 131 4.30 57.53 -19.72
C SER A 131 3.11 56.54 -19.78
N ASP A 132 2.51 56.28 -18.62
CA ASP A 132 1.13 56.64 -18.16
C ASP A 132 -0.14 56.64 -19.07
N PHE A 133 -1.29 56.53 -18.37
CA PHE A 133 -2.69 56.94 -18.70
C PHE A 133 -3.62 56.10 -19.61
N SER A 134 -4.36 55.21 -18.93
CA SER A 134 -5.85 55.21 -18.79
C SER A 134 -6.85 55.21 -19.97
N LEU A 135 -7.76 54.24 -19.89
CA LEU A 135 -9.24 54.35 -20.00
C LEU A 135 -9.94 55.02 -21.22
N SER A 136 -10.65 54.16 -21.97
CA SER A 136 -12.10 54.25 -22.27
C SER A 136 -12.67 55.12 -23.42
N SER A 137 -13.48 54.44 -24.25
CA SER A 137 -14.78 54.87 -24.82
C SER A 137 -14.88 56.01 -25.87
N GLY A 138 -15.25 55.59 -27.09
CA GLY A 138 -16.16 56.28 -28.04
C GLY A 138 -16.74 55.22 -29.01
N GLY A 139 -17.98 55.24 -29.49
CA GLY A 139 -18.96 56.32 -29.54
C GLY A 139 -18.79 57.16 -30.81
N GLY A 140 -19.62 57.08 -31.87
CA GLY A 140 -20.82 56.26 -32.11
C GLY A 140 -22.09 57.11 -32.28
N ILE A 141 -22.60 57.23 -33.51
CA ILE A 141 -23.90 57.83 -33.88
C ILE A 141 -24.41 57.27 -35.22
N SER A 142 -25.74 57.23 -35.38
CA SER A 142 -26.48 56.83 -36.60
C SER A 142 -26.59 58.04 -37.59
N ASP A 143 -27.35 58.04 -38.71
CA ASP A 143 -28.75 57.64 -38.89
C ASP A 143 -29.20 57.63 -40.38
N ALA A 144 -30.47 57.26 -40.60
CA ALA A 144 -31.34 57.52 -41.77
C ALA A 144 -31.22 56.68 -43.08
N THR A 145 -32.27 55.89 -43.30
CA THR A 145 -32.86 55.39 -44.57
C THR A 145 -33.34 56.54 -45.51
N PRO A 146 -33.72 56.37 -46.81
CA PRO A 146 -34.43 55.20 -47.37
C PRO A 146 -34.25 54.87 -48.89
N HIS A 147 -35.16 54.03 -49.41
CA HIS A 147 -35.57 53.81 -50.81
C HIS A 147 -34.61 53.13 -51.81
N GLU A 148 -34.93 51.85 -52.09
CA GLU A 148 -35.37 51.35 -53.41
C GLU A 148 -34.94 52.16 -54.66
N GLY A 149 -34.18 51.53 -55.57
CA GLY A 149 -33.73 52.20 -56.80
C GLY A 149 -32.97 51.29 -57.76
N SER A 150 -33.65 50.31 -58.35
CA SER A 150 -33.11 49.52 -59.47
C SER A 150 -33.83 49.86 -60.78
N GLU A 151 -33.00 49.96 -61.82
CA GLU A 151 -33.17 49.48 -63.21
C GLU A 151 -34.50 48.75 -63.55
N SER A 152 -35.08 48.87 -64.76
CA SER A 152 -34.46 49.20 -66.06
C SER A 152 -35.45 49.77 -67.10
N SER A 153 -34.90 50.23 -68.23
CA SER A 153 -35.42 50.08 -69.60
C SER A 153 -36.85 50.53 -69.98
N SER A 154 -36.91 51.49 -70.91
CA SER A 154 -38.07 51.69 -71.78
C SER A 154 -38.29 50.47 -72.71
N LEU A 155 -39.53 50.00 -72.85
CA LEU A 155 -39.96 49.12 -73.94
C LEU A 155 -41.17 49.74 -74.65
N SER A 156 -41.24 49.55 -75.97
CA SER A 156 -42.29 50.11 -76.83
C SER A 156 -43.08 49.02 -77.53
N SER A 157 -44.40 49.06 -77.35
CA SER A 157 -45.45 48.32 -78.07
C SER A 157 -46.55 49.33 -78.42
N ASP A 158 -47.33 49.21 -79.51
CA ASP A 158 -47.41 48.15 -80.52
C ASP A 158 -47.71 48.71 -81.92
N SER A 159 -47.74 47.81 -82.91
CA SER A 159 -48.21 47.97 -84.29
C SER A 159 -49.59 48.60 -84.46
N ASP A 160 -49.82 49.26 -85.60
CA ASP A 160 -50.77 48.82 -86.64
C ASP A 160 -50.58 49.68 -87.93
N SER A 161 -50.52 49.12 -89.16
CA SER A 161 -51.62 48.61 -90.04
C SER A 161 -52.42 49.75 -90.71
N GLU A 162 -52.84 49.72 -91.99
CA GLU A 162 -52.83 48.71 -93.08
C GLU A 162 -53.04 49.40 -94.46
N SER A 163 -52.90 48.66 -95.58
CA SER A 163 -53.28 48.98 -96.99
C SER A 163 -52.53 50.13 -97.69
N TYR A 164 -52.13 50.12 -98.97
CA TYR A 164 -52.27 49.20 -100.12
C TYR A 164 -53.67 48.92 -100.70
N PHE A 165 -54.06 49.73 -101.70
CA PHE A 165 -54.71 49.36 -102.98
C PHE A 165 -54.56 50.58 -103.93
N THR A 166 -54.52 50.51 -105.28
CA THR A 166 -54.73 49.45 -106.30
C THR A 166 -53.76 49.78 -107.48
N SER A 167 -53.21 48.86 -108.30
CA SER A 167 -53.81 48.17 -109.48
C SER A 167 -54.67 49.06 -110.41
N ARG A 168 -54.79 48.84 -111.73
CA ARG A 168 -54.14 47.95 -112.72
C ARG A 168 -54.19 48.72 -114.08
N ASN A 169 -53.26 48.54 -115.02
CA ASN A 169 -53.37 47.74 -116.26
C ASN A 169 -54.64 47.95 -117.13
N GLU A 170 -54.54 47.57 -118.42
CA GLU A 170 -55.64 47.47 -119.42
C GLU A 170 -56.01 48.82 -120.09
N HIS A 171 -56.24 48.93 -121.41
CA HIS A 171 -56.19 47.98 -122.54
C HIS A 171 -55.53 48.65 -123.77
N SER A 172 -54.59 48.00 -124.47
CA SER A 172 -54.79 47.14 -125.66
C SER A 172 -55.05 47.86 -127.01
N SER A 173 -54.17 47.57 -127.98
CA SER A 173 -54.47 47.38 -129.42
C SER A 173 -55.40 48.35 -130.17
N SER A 174 -54.83 49.10 -131.12
CA SER A 174 -55.15 48.85 -132.54
C SER A 174 -54.10 49.43 -133.50
N ARG A 175 -53.61 48.60 -134.42
CA ARG A 175 -53.00 48.99 -135.70
C ARG A 175 -53.72 48.21 -136.78
N PRO A 176 -54.38 48.88 -137.74
CA PRO A 176 -54.10 48.53 -139.13
C PRO A 176 -54.10 49.76 -140.08
N SER A 177 -54.02 49.46 -141.39
CA SER A 177 -54.29 50.28 -142.58
C SER A 177 -55.12 51.57 -142.37
N GLY A 178 -54.84 52.72 -143.00
CA GLY A 178 -53.99 52.98 -144.16
C GLY A 178 -54.80 53.09 -145.47
N LYS A 179 -54.54 54.14 -146.27
CA LYS A 179 -55.23 54.52 -147.54
C LYS A 179 -56.68 55.01 -147.36
N MET A 180 -57.29 55.87 -148.19
CA MET A 180 -56.86 56.83 -149.25
C MET A 180 -58.12 57.66 -149.65
N LEU A 181 -58.07 58.42 -150.77
CA LEU A 181 -59.11 59.25 -151.44
C LEU A 181 -58.97 60.76 -151.09
N LYS A 182 -58.99 61.70 -152.05
CA LYS A 182 -59.38 61.63 -153.48
C LYS A 182 -58.82 62.80 -154.34
N HIS A 183 -58.56 62.54 -155.64
CA HIS A 183 -58.50 63.48 -156.80
C HIS A 183 -57.46 64.65 -156.79
N ASP A 184 -56.76 65.03 -157.87
CA ASP A 184 -56.57 64.51 -159.26
C ASP A 184 -55.12 64.84 -159.75
N ILE A 185 -54.43 64.03 -160.58
CA ILE A 185 -54.33 64.08 -162.07
C ILE A 185 -54.13 65.53 -162.61
N VAL A 186 -52.95 66.02 -163.05
CA VAL A 186 -52.14 65.79 -164.30
C VAL A 186 -50.71 66.37 -164.05
N ASN A 187 -49.53 65.91 -164.52
CA ASN A 187 -49.03 64.78 -165.33
C ASN A 187 -49.00 64.86 -166.89
N MET A 188 -48.00 65.52 -167.52
CA MET A 188 -47.21 65.09 -168.73
C MET A 188 -46.15 66.16 -169.18
N GLU A 189 -45.13 65.69 -169.93
CA GLU A 189 -44.22 66.37 -170.92
C GLU A 189 -43.46 67.69 -170.54
N THR A 190 -42.22 68.02 -170.94
CA THR A 190 -41.20 67.62 -171.95
C THR A 190 -41.43 67.99 -173.42
N GLU A 191 -40.74 69.05 -173.92
CA GLU A 191 -39.76 68.99 -175.04
C GLU A 191 -39.21 70.39 -175.46
N ILE A 192 -38.05 70.40 -176.16
CA ILE A 192 -37.55 71.36 -177.19
C ILE A 192 -37.65 72.88 -176.89
N SER A 193 -36.59 73.71 -176.78
CA SER A 193 -35.26 73.85 -177.44
C SER A 193 -35.25 74.54 -178.82
N GLU A 194 -34.15 75.25 -179.13
CA GLU A 194 -33.84 75.97 -180.39
C GLU A 194 -34.84 77.10 -180.83
N MET A 195 -34.47 78.19 -181.53
CA MET A 195 -33.34 78.63 -182.39
C MET A 195 -33.62 78.57 -183.91
N GLU A 196 -33.10 79.59 -184.61
CA GLU A 196 -33.01 79.80 -186.07
C GLU A 196 -34.31 79.93 -186.89
N GLY A 197 -34.47 81.10 -187.52
CA GLY A 197 -35.63 81.46 -188.35
C GLY A 197 -35.40 81.30 -189.85
N VAL A 198 -36.48 81.46 -190.63
CA VAL A 198 -36.47 81.48 -192.09
C VAL A 198 -37.27 82.70 -192.57
N ALA A 199 -36.77 83.40 -193.59
CA ALA A 199 -37.42 84.59 -194.15
C ALA A 199 -38.17 84.27 -195.46
N ALA A 200 -39.35 84.88 -195.66
CA ALA A 200 -39.99 84.99 -196.98
C ALA A 200 -41.13 86.03 -197.02
N LEU A 201 -40.92 87.11 -197.81
CA LEU A 201 -41.94 87.97 -198.45
C LEU A 201 -42.88 88.79 -197.51
N THR A 202 -43.43 89.95 -197.91
CA THR A 202 -43.44 90.65 -199.21
C THR A 202 -42.91 92.08 -199.14
N GLU A 203 -42.21 92.48 -200.21
CA GLU A 203 -42.17 93.81 -200.86
C GLU A 203 -42.86 95.01 -200.18
N GLN A 204 -42.13 96.13 -200.01
CA GLN A 204 -42.04 97.17 -201.06
C GLN A 204 -40.83 98.12 -200.82
N GLU A 205 -40.35 98.79 -201.87
CA GLU A 205 -39.14 99.63 -201.84
C GLU A 205 -39.38 101.04 -201.24
N HIS A 206 -38.40 101.58 -200.51
CA HIS A 206 -37.48 102.60 -201.06
C HIS A 206 -36.53 103.26 -200.04
N SER A 207 -35.32 103.56 -200.52
CA SER A 207 -34.52 104.77 -200.20
C SER A 207 -33.98 105.03 -198.77
N CYS A 208 -32.69 104.71 -198.61
CA CYS A 208 -31.65 105.58 -198.04
C CYS A 208 -31.66 105.91 -196.52
N GLY A 209 -30.63 105.43 -195.80
CA GLY A 209 -29.71 106.41 -195.23
C GLY A 209 -29.42 106.50 -193.72
N ASP A 210 -29.59 105.46 -192.90
CA ASP A 210 -28.80 105.31 -191.65
C ASP A 210 -28.96 103.90 -191.04
N TYR A 211 -27.88 103.23 -190.62
CA TYR A 211 -27.95 101.85 -190.08
C TYR A 211 -26.90 101.50 -189.00
N GLU A 212 -25.82 102.28 -188.86
CA GLU A 212 -24.65 101.87 -188.07
C GLU A 212 -24.86 101.98 -186.54
N ALA A 213 -25.83 102.78 -186.08
CA ALA A 213 -26.14 102.94 -184.66
C ALA A 213 -26.78 101.70 -184.01
N LEU A 214 -27.54 100.89 -184.78
CA LEU A 214 -28.39 99.84 -184.22
C LEU A 214 -27.59 98.62 -183.71
N LEU A 215 -26.50 98.27 -184.40
CA LEU A 215 -25.62 97.16 -184.06
C LEU A 215 -25.05 97.27 -182.64
N ARG A 216 -24.77 98.49 -182.19
CA ARG A 216 -24.20 98.76 -180.86
C ARG A 216 -25.19 98.49 -179.72
N GLN A 217 -26.50 98.51 -179.97
CA GLN A 217 -27.49 98.25 -178.93
C GLN A 217 -27.71 96.74 -178.68
N ILE A 218 -27.52 95.91 -179.71
CA ILE A 218 -27.69 94.44 -179.61
C ILE A 218 -26.61 93.84 -178.70
N SER A 219 -25.34 94.20 -178.91
CA SER A 219 -24.18 93.67 -178.15
C SER A 219 -24.32 93.85 -176.63
N ASN A 220 -24.92 94.97 -176.18
CA ASN A 220 -25.07 95.23 -174.75
C ASN A 220 -26.05 94.25 -174.07
N TYR A 221 -27.13 93.85 -174.76
CA TYR A 221 -28.12 92.95 -174.19
C TYR A 221 -27.62 91.50 -174.08
N GLU A 222 -26.72 91.06 -174.96
CA GLU A 222 -26.09 89.73 -174.86
C GLU A 222 -25.18 89.63 -173.62
N GLU A 223 -24.43 90.69 -173.30
CA GLU A 223 -23.58 90.72 -172.11
C GLU A 223 -24.41 90.80 -170.80
N GLU A 224 -25.51 91.57 -170.77
CA GLU A 224 -26.43 91.59 -169.63
C GLU A 224 -27.09 90.21 -169.40
N LEU A 225 -27.51 89.53 -170.47
CA LEU A 225 -28.11 88.19 -170.39
C LEU A 225 -27.14 87.17 -169.78
N LYS A 226 -25.86 87.23 -170.20
CA LYS A 226 -24.80 86.35 -169.69
C LYS A 226 -24.55 86.55 -168.19
N VAL A 227 -24.41 87.80 -167.75
CA VAL A 227 -24.22 88.16 -166.32
C VAL A 227 -25.43 87.75 -165.48
N SER A 228 -26.64 87.82 -166.02
CA SER A 228 -27.86 87.32 -165.35
C SER A 228 -27.83 85.81 -165.16
N ASN A 229 -27.42 85.06 -166.18
CA ASN A 229 -27.36 83.60 -166.17
C ASN A 229 -26.27 83.06 -165.22
N GLU A 230 -25.12 83.75 -165.14
CA GLU A 230 -24.06 83.46 -164.15
C GLU A 230 -24.53 83.68 -162.70
N LYS A 231 -25.32 84.75 -162.43
CA LYS A 231 -25.95 84.96 -161.12
C LYS A 231 -26.98 83.89 -160.78
N PHE A 232 -27.74 83.40 -161.76
CA PHE A 232 -28.74 82.36 -161.54
C PHE A 232 -28.09 81.05 -161.06
N LYS A 233 -27.00 80.62 -161.70
CA LYS A 233 -26.22 79.45 -161.27
C LYS A 233 -25.67 79.60 -159.86
N PHE A 234 -25.14 80.79 -159.52
CA PHE A 234 -24.63 81.05 -158.17
C PHE A 234 -25.73 80.94 -157.10
N ALA A 235 -26.95 81.40 -157.43
CA ALA A 235 -28.11 81.23 -156.56
C ALA A 235 -28.57 79.76 -156.44
N GLU A 236 -28.52 78.96 -157.51
CA GLU A 236 -28.80 77.52 -157.46
C GLU A 236 -27.78 76.76 -156.59
N GLU A 237 -26.49 77.06 -156.73
CA GLU A 237 -25.43 76.50 -155.89
C GLU A 237 -25.60 76.88 -154.41
N GLU A 238 -25.98 78.13 -154.12
CA GLU A 238 -26.24 78.58 -152.75
C GLU A 238 -27.51 77.95 -152.15
N ILE A 239 -28.58 77.78 -152.94
CA ILE A 239 -29.78 77.03 -152.54
C ILE A 239 -29.45 75.56 -152.25
N ALA A 240 -28.63 74.92 -153.10
CA ALA A 240 -28.19 73.55 -152.89
C ALA A 240 -27.34 73.40 -151.62
N LYS A 241 -26.44 74.37 -151.36
CA LYS A 241 -25.64 74.45 -150.15
C LYS A 241 -26.52 74.60 -148.90
N LEU A 242 -27.42 75.59 -148.87
CA LEU A 242 -28.34 75.83 -147.76
C LEU A 242 -29.25 74.62 -147.48
N LYS A 243 -29.68 73.90 -148.53
CA LYS A 243 -30.42 72.63 -148.38
C LYS A 243 -29.59 71.52 -147.73
N SER A 244 -28.29 71.42 -148.06
CA SER A 244 -27.38 70.49 -147.39
C SER A 244 -27.09 70.89 -145.93
N GLU A 245 -26.97 72.19 -145.65
CA GLU A 245 -26.79 72.71 -144.29
C GLU A 245 -28.06 72.50 -143.44
N LEU A 246 -29.26 72.64 -144.02
CA LEU A 246 -30.53 72.31 -143.35
C LEU A 246 -30.60 70.82 -143.00
N GLN A 247 -30.26 69.93 -143.94
CA GLN A 247 -30.22 68.48 -143.70
C GLN A 247 -29.18 68.08 -142.65
N ASN A 248 -28.01 68.73 -142.63
CA ASN A 248 -27.01 68.55 -141.58
C ASN A 248 -27.48 69.07 -140.22
N ASN A 249 -28.16 70.22 -140.15
CA ASN A 249 -28.75 70.74 -138.91
C ASN A 249 -29.87 69.82 -138.38
N GLU A 250 -30.70 69.24 -139.25
CA GLU A 250 -31.70 68.23 -138.87
C GLU A 250 -31.01 66.96 -138.30
N ALA A 251 -29.95 66.49 -138.94
CA ALA A 251 -29.17 65.35 -138.45
C ALA A 251 -28.44 65.65 -137.13
N VAL A 252 -27.95 66.87 -136.92
CA VAL A 252 -27.39 67.33 -135.63
C VAL A 252 -28.49 67.39 -134.57
N LYS A 253 -29.67 67.92 -134.88
CA LYS A 253 -30.83 67.99 -133.97
C LYS A 253 -31.28 66.59 -133.52
N VAL A 254 -31.29 65.60 -134.42
CA VAL A 254 -31.56 64.18 -134.07
C VAL A 254 -30.45 63.61 -133.17
N LYS A 255 -29.18 63.91 -133.43
CA LYS A 255 -28.06 63.48 -132.55
C LYS A 255 -28.14 64.15 -131.17
N VAL A 256 -28.47 65.43 -131.09
CA VAL A 256 -28.68 66.16 -129.83
C VAL A 256 -29.83 65.53 -129.04
N GLY A 257 -31.00 65.32 -129.64
CA GLY A 257 -32.12 64.64 -128.97
C GLY A 257 -31.79 63.22 -128.50
N SER A 258 -30.95 62.49 -129.25
CA SER A 258 -30.44 61.17 -128.83
C SER A 258 -29.49 61.26 -127.63
N LEU A 259 -28.60 62.25 -127.60
CA LEU A 259 -27.67 62.49 -126.48
C LEU A 259 -28.40 63.05 -125.25
N GLU A 260 -29.44 63.87 -125.43
CA GLU A 260 -30.33 64.31 -124.37
C GLU A 260 -31.10 63.13 -123.76
N ALA A 261 -31.64 62.23 -124.59
CA ALA A 261 -32.29 61.01 -124.12
C ALA A 261 -31.32 60.10 -123.34
N GLN A 262 -30.08 59.92 -123.82
CA GLN A 262 -29.03 59.20 -123.09
C GLN A 262 -28.67 59.89 -121.77
N LEU A 263 -28.48 61.21 -121.77
CA LEU A 263 -28.14 61.99 -120.57
C LEU A 263 -29.29 61.96 -119.54
N VAL A 264 -30.55 61.95 -119.97
CA VAL A 264 -31.72 61.73 -119.09
C VAL A 264 -31.76 60.31 -118.56
N SER A 265 -31.42 59.31 -119.37
CA SER A 265 -31.29 57.90 -118.95
C SER A 265 -30.21 57.74 -117.86
N GLU A 266 -28.98 58.19 -118.13
CA GLU A 266 -27.88 58.14 -117.16
C GLU A 266 -28.18 58.96 -115.89
N LYS A 267 -28.82 60.13 -116.03
CA LYS A 267 -29.29 60.92 -114.88
C LYS A 267 -30.35 60.21 -114.05
N ASN A 268 -31.07 59.24 -114.61
CA ASN A 268 -32.01 58.40 -113.86
C ASN A 268 -31.33 57.14 -113.28
N GLN A 269 -30.35 56.55 -113.97
CA GLN A 269 -29.45 55.51 -113.42
C GLN A 269 -28.74 56.04 -112.16
N ILE A 270 -28.14 57.23 -112.23
CA ILE A 270 -27.44 57.88 -111.11
C ILE A 270 -28.39 58.10 -109.91
N LYS A 271 -29.63 58.57 -110.13
CA LYS A 271 -30.63 58.69 -109.04
C LYS A 271 -30.98 57.35 -108.39
N LEU A 272 -31.05 56.28 -109.18
CA LEU A 272 -31.36 54.94 -108.69
C LEU A 272 -30.19 54.42 -107.83
N HIS A 273 -28.95 54.55 -108.31
CA HIS A 273 -27.76 54.23 -107.52
C HIS A 273 -27.61 55.12 -106.28
N GLU A 274 -27.93 56.42 -106.34
CA GLU A 274 -27.99 57.27 -105.16
C GLU A 274 -29.00 56.77 -104.11
N ALA A 275 -30.19 56.34 -104.55
CA ALA A 275 -31.22 55.80 -103.66
C ALA A 275 -30.79 54.46 -103.03
N GLU A 276 -30.09 53.63 -103.81
CA GLU A 276 -29.54 52.36 -103.34
C GLU A 276 -28.36 52.56 -102.37
N ILE A 277 -27.44 53.49 -102.66
CA ILE A 277 -26.38 53.92 -101.73
C ILE A 277 -26.99 54.50 -100.44
N LYS A 278 -28.05 55.30 -100.52
CA LYS A 278 -28.77 55.83 -99.34
C LYS A 278 -29.43 54.71 -98.52
N LYS A 279 -29.91 53.64 -99.16
CA LYS A 279 -30.46 52.43 -98.51
C LYS A 279 -29.35 51.59 -97.85
N GLU A 280 -28.22 51.43 -98.53
CA GLU A 280 -27.10 50.64 -98.01
C GLU A 280 -26.33 51.38 -96.90
N ASN A 281 -26.20 52.70 -96.98
CA ASN A 281 -25.69 53.51 -95.87
C ASN A 281 -26.57 53.39 -94.62
N LYS A 282 -27.91 53.32 -94.75
CA LYS A 282 -28.80 53.04 -93.60
C LYS A 282 -28.57 51.65 -93.01
N ARG A 283 -28.42 50.62 -93.84
CA ARG A 283 -28.07 49.26 -93.42
C ARG A 283 -26.72 49.22 -92.70
N SER A 284 -25.70 49.86 -93.28
CA SER A 284 -24.36 50.01 -92.70
C SER A 284 -24.39 50.67 -91.33
N LEU A 285 -25.15 51.77 -91.16
CA LEU A 285 -25.35 52.41 -89.85
C LEU A 285 -26.06 51.50 -88.84
N THR A 286 -27.05 50.71 -89.27
CA THR A 286 -27.72 49.73 -88.38
C THR A 286 -26.77 48.60 -87.96
N LEU A 287 -25.96 48.09 -88.89
CA LEU A 287 -24.93 47.09 -88.61
C LEU A 287 -23.82 47.65 -87.70
N GLN A 288 -23.40 48.91 -87.89
CA GLN A 288 -22.45 49.58 -86.99
C GLN A 288 -23.02 49.71 -85.57
N SER A 289 -24.31 50.07 -85.42
CA SER A 289 -24.97 50.09 -84.10
C SER A 289 -24.95 48.70 -83.46
N GLN A 290 -25.32 47.65 -84.21
CA GLN A 290 -25.32 46.27 -83.73
C GLN A 290 -23.90 45.77 -83.37
N ILE A 291 -22.86 46.20 -84.09
CA ILE A 291 -21.46 45.91 -83.76
C ILE A 291 -21.12 46.54 -82.41
N VAL A 292 -21.42 47.82 -82.19
CA VAL A 292 -21.16 48.51 -80.91
C VAL A 292 -21.93 47.85 -79.75
N ASP A 293 -23.19 47.46 -79.95
CA ASP A 293 -23.99 46.74 -78.94
C ASP A 293 -23.40 45.37 -78.59
N LEU A 294 -22.82 44.66 -79.57
CA LEU A 294 -22.16 43.37 -79.37
C LEU A 294 -20.76 43.51 -78.76
N GLU A 295 -20.01 44.55 -79.12
CA GLU A 295 -18.72 44.90 -78.51
C GLU A 295 -18.89 45.25 -77.04
N ALA A 296 -19.90 46.07 -76.70
CA ALA A 296 -20.23 46.42 -75.32
C ALA A 296 -20.61 45.18 -74.48
N LYS A 297 -21.44 44.28 -75.04
CA LYS A 297 -21.78 43.00 -74.39
C LYS A 297 -20.57 42.10 -74.20
N LEU A 298 -19.75 41.94 -75.24
CA LEU A 298 -18.51 41.18 -75.18
C LEU A 298 -17.56 41.71 -74.10
N GLU A 299 -17.47 43.03 -73.93
CA GLU A 299 -16.64 43.64 -72.88
C GLU A 299 -17.23 43.46 -71.47
N SER A 300 -18.56 43.43 -71.32
CA SER A 300 -19.19 43.06 -70.03
C SER A 300 -19.00 41.57 -69.68
N GLU A 301 -19.07 40.68 -70.67
CA GLU A 301 -18.83 39.23 -70.48
C GLU A 301 -17.36 38.96 -70.13
N LYS A 302 -16.39 39.61 -70.82
CA LYS A 302 -14.97 39.56 -70.44
C LYS A 302 -14.75 39.95 -68.97
N ARG A 303 -15.41 41.02 -68.50
CA ARG A 303 -15.28 41.49 -67.12
C ARG A 303 -15.81 40.47 -66.13
N GLN A 304 -17.01 39.91 -66.36
CA GLN A 304 -17.56 38.84 -65.53
C GLN A 304 -16.65 37.60 -65.51
N VAL A 305 -16.11 37.20 -66.67
CA VAL A 305 -15.13 36.10 -66.76
C VAL A 305 -13.87 36.40 -65.97
N GLN A 306 -13.34 37.63 -66.01
CA GLN A 306 -12.19 38.04 -65.21
C GLN A 306 -12.51 38.03 -63.71
N GLU A 307 -13.63 38.59 -63.28
CA GLU A 307 -14.07 38.58 -61.87
C GLU A 307 -14.23 37.15 -61.33
N LEU A 308 -14.81 36.25 -62.13
CA LEU A 308 -14.90 34.82 -61.82
C LEU A 308 -13.51 34.18 -61.75
N GLN A 309 -12.61 34.48 -62.68
CA GLN A 309 -11.25 33.94 -62.72
C GLN A 309 -10.40 34.41 -61.53
N GLU A 310 -10.53 35.67 -61.11
CA GLU A 310 -9.93 36.20 -59.88
C GLU A 310 -10.51 35.53 -58.63
N SER A 311 -11.83 35.25 -58.61
CA SER A 311 -12.45 34.50 -57.52
C SER A 311 -11.93 33.05 -57.43
N VAL A 312 -11.73 32.38 -58.58
CA VAL A 312 -11.15 31.02 -58.65
C VAL A 312 -9.72 31.02 -58.13
N VAL A 313 -8.89 32.00 -58.51
CA VAL A 313 -7.53 32.16 -57.98
C VAL A 313 -7.56 32.35 -56.45
N LYS A 314 -8.45 33.20 -55.94
CA LYS A 314 -8.63 33.44 -54.49
C LYS A 314 -9.00 32.16 -53.74
N TYR A 315 -9.97 31.39 -54.23
CA TYR A 315 -10.37 30.13 -53.59
C TYR A 315 -9.29 29.04 -53.72
N THR A 316 -8.55 28.99 -54.83
CA THR A 316 -7.42 28.06 -55.03
C THR A 316 -6.29 28.33 -54.02
N ALA A 317 -5.98 29.60 -53.75
CA ALA A 317 -5.04 29.99 -52.70
C ALA A 317 -5.54 29.57 -51.30
N GLN A 318 -6.80 29.87 -50.97
CA GLN A 318 -7.40 29.49 -49.68
C GLN A 318 -7.45 27.97 -49.45
N LEU A 319 -7.68 27.17 -50.49
CA LEU A 319 -7.56 25.71 -50.43
C LEU A 319 -6.12 25.27 -50.18
N SER A 320 -5.15 25.88 -50.86
CA SER A 320 -3.71 25.59 -50.69
C SER A 320 -3.22 25.89 -49.26
N ASP A 321 -3.71 26.98 -48.65
CA ASP A 321 -3.45 27.34 -47.26
C ASP A 321 -4.06 26.32 -46.29
N ARG A 322 -5.32 25.93 -46.51
CA ARG A 322 -6.02 24.89 -45.72
C ARG A 322 -5.31 23.53 -45.83
N ASP A 323 -4.84 23.15 -47.01
CA ASP A 323 -4.07 21.91 -47.21
C ASP A 323 -2.72 21.96 -46.47
N LEU A 324 -2.13 23.15 -46.28
CA LEU A 324 -0.92 23.34 -45.48
C LEU A 324 -1.21 23.23 -43.98
N GLU A 325 -2.31 23.85 -43.53
CA GLU A 325 -2.81 23.76 -42.15
C GLU A 325 -3.15 22.31 -41.77
N ILE A 326 -3.85 21.57 -42.64
CA ILE A 326 -4.14 20.13 -42.48
C ILE A 326 -2.86 19.30 -42.41
N ARG A 327 -1.87 19.55 -43.27
CA ARG A 327 -0.57 18.85 -43.22
C ARG A 327 0.19 19.12 -41.92
N LYS A 328 0.15 20.35 -41.41
CA LYS A 328 0.76 20.72 -40.12
C LYS A 328 0.08 20.02 -38.95
N LEU A 329 -1.25 20.05 -38.90
CA LEU A 329 -2.03 19.38 -37.85
C LEU A 329 -1.86 17.85 -37.87
N ASN A 330 -1.76 17.24 -39.06
CA ASN A 330 -1.46 15.80 -39.18
C ASN A 330 -0.06 15.43 -38.68
N ALA A 331 0.95 16.29 -38.89
CA ALA A 331 2.29 16.08 -38.34
C ALA A 331 2.28 16.21 -36.80
N GLU A 332 1.64 17.26 -36.26
CA GLU A 332 1.49 17.45 -34.81
C GLU A 332 0.72 16.30 -34.14
N LEU A 333 -0.32 15.77 -34.80
CA LEU A 333 -1.05 14.58 -34.37
C LEU A 333 -0.18 13.31 -34.42
N GLN A 334 0.66 13.15 -35.45
CA GLN A 334 1.56 12.01 -35.56
C GLN A 334 2.64 12.04 -34.47
N ASP A 335 3.27 13.18 -34.23
CA ASP A 335 4.26 13.37 -33.15
C ASP A 335 3.62 13.13 -31.78
N ALA A 336 2.42 13.67 -31.53
CA ALA A 336 1.68 13.40 -30.30
C ALA A 336 1.37 11.90 -30.13
N SER A 337 0.95 11.21 -31.19
CA SER A 337 0.69 9.76 -31.15
C SER A 337 1.95 8.94 -30.85
N GLY A 338 3.11 9.36 -31.36
CA GLY A 338 4.41 8.75 -31.08
C GLY A 338 4.83 8.94 -29.62
N ASN A 339 4.63 10.14 -29.07
CA ASN A 339 4.88 10.43 -27.66
C ASN A 339 3.97 9.60 -26.74
N PHE A 340 2.66 9.55 -27.01
CA PHE A 340 1.72 8.70 -26.25
C PHE A 340 2.07 7.20 -26.33
N ALA A 341 2.55 6.71 -27.49
CA ALA A 341 3.00 5.33 -27.62
C ALA A 341 4.26 5.04 -26.79
N LEU A 342 5.20 5.99 -26.73
CA LEU A 342 6.41 5.90 -25.90
C LEU A 342 6.08 5.95 -24.40
N GLU A 343 5.24 6.89 -23.96
CA GLU A 343 4.77 6.99 -22.57
C GLU A 343 4.02 5.73 -22.15
N LYS A 344 3.11 5.22 -22.99
CA LYS A 344 2.41 3.95 -22.77
C LYS A 344 3.40 2.80 -22.55
N TRP A 345 4.40 2.65 -23.41
CA TRP A 345 5.40 1.60 -23.28
C TRP A 345 6.24 1.74 -22.00
N GLN A 346 6.59 2.97 -21.59
CA GLN A 346 7.27 3.22 -20.33
C GLN A 346 6.41 2.87 -19.11
N LEU A 347 5.11 3.17 -19.16
CA LEU A 347 4.14 2.79 -18.13
C LEU A 347 3.96 1.26 -18.07
N GLU A 348 3.78 0.58 -19.19
CA GLU A 348 3.68 -0.89 -19.26
C GLU A 348 4.95 -1.57 -18.73
N SER A 349 6.13 -1.05 -19.07
CA SER A 349 7.42 -1.52 -18.51
C SER A 349 7.52 -1.30 -17.00
N SER A 350 6.99 -0.18 -16.49
CA SER A 350 7.02 0.16 -15.07
C SER A 350 6.02 -0.68 -14.26
N VAL A 351 4.81 -0.88 -14.78
CA VAL A 351 3.79 -1.79 -14.21
C VAL A 351 4.32 -3.23 -14.15
N SER A 352 5.00 -3.70 -15.20
CA SER A 352 5.61 -5.03 -15.21
C SER A 352 6.62 -5.23 -14.06
N LYS A 353 7.57 -4.30 -13.91
CA LYS A 353 8.57 -4.31 -12.82
C LYS A 353 7.93 -4.21 -11.43
N LEU A 354 6.85 -3.42 -11.29
CA LEU A 354 6.10 -3.33 -10.04
C LEU A 354 5.34 -4.63 -9.73
N SER A 355 4.80 -5.31 -10.75
CA SER A 355 4.14 -6.61 -10.61
C SER A 355 5.12 -7.71 -10.20
N GLU A 356 6.30 -7.78 -10.84
CA GLU A 356 7.38 -8.70 -10.44
C GLU A 356 7.79 -8.49 -8.98
N ARG A 357 7.99 -7.23 -8.57
CA ARG A 357 8.33 -6.88 -7.19
C ARG A 357 7.21 -7.17 -6.20
N LEU A 358 5.94 -7.03 -6.59
CA LEU A 358 4.78 -7.38 -5.77
C LEU A 358 4.72 -8.90 -5.53
N VAL A 359 4.89 -9.71 -6.56
CA VAL A 359 4.93 -11.19 -6.44
C VAL A 359 6.11 -11.63 -5.56
N PHE A 360 7.29 -11.00 -5.71
CA PHE A 360 8.43 -11.25 -4.82
C PHE A 360 8.09 -10.94 -3.35
N HIS A 361 7.51 -9.77 -3.06
CA HIS A 361 7.15 -9.42 -1.70
C HIS A 361 6.05 -10.32 -1.12
N GLU A 362 5.05 -10.69 -1.90
CA GLU A 362 4.00 -11.64 -1.49
C GLU A 362 4.58 -13.01 -1.12
N ALA A 363 5.57 -13.50 -1.88
CA ALA A 363 6.31 -14.72 -1.54
C ALA A 363 7.10 -14.56 -0.23
N THR A 364 7.81 -13.45 -0.01
CA THR A 364 8.53 -13.21 1.26
C THR A 364 7.59 -13.08 2.46
N THR A 365 6.40 -12.52 2.29
CA THR A 365 5.39 -12.43 3.36
C THR A 365 4.87 -13.81 3.74
N LYS A 366 4.61 -14.68 2.76
CA LYS A 366 4.18 -16.08 3.00
C LYS A 366 5.27 -16.90 3.70
N GLU A 367 6.53 -16.74 3.30
CA GLU A 367 7.68 -17.36 3.98
C GLU A 367 7.78 -16.93 5.45
N LEU A 368 7.76 -15.61 5.72
CA LEU A 368 7.79 -15.09 7.09
C LEU A 368 6.57 -15.51 7.91
N GLN A 369 5.39 -15.64 7.29
CA GLN A 369 4.20 -16.17 7.96
C GLN A 369 4.41 -17.63 8.41
N MET A 370 4.90 -18.52 7.53
CA MET A 370 5.18 -19.91 7.88
C MET A 370 6.24 -20.02 9.00
N GLN A 371 7.26 -19.17 9.00
CA GLN A 371 8.25 -19.10 10.07
C GLN A 371 7.64 -18.67 11.41
N CYS A 372 6.77 -17.65 11.41
CA CYS A 372 6.02 -17.23 12.60
C CYS A 372 5.07 -18.31 13.12
N GLU A 373 4.40 -19.05 12.23
CA GLU A 373 3.53 -20.18 12.59
C GLU A 373 4.33 -21.31 13.24
N SER A 374 5.46 -21.71 12.64
CA SER A 374 6.37 -22.73 13.19
C SER A 374 6.90 -22.34 14.58
N LEU A 375 7.36 -21.09 14.76
CA LEU A 375 7.84 -20.60 16.06
C LEU A 375 6.72 -20.55 17.11
N ALA A 376 5.49 -20.22 16.71
CA ALA A 376 4.34 -20.27 17.61
C ALA A 376 3.97 -21.70 18.04
N GLU A 377 4.22 -22.72 17.22
CA GLU A 377 4.07 -24.12 17.62
C GLU A 377 5.19 -24.59 18.55
N GLU A 378 6.44 -24.19 18.30
CA GLU A 378 7.56 -24.48 19.21
C GLU A 378 7.36 -23.84 20.60
N ILE A 379 6.88 -22.60 20.66
CA ILE A 379 6.54 -21.92 21.92
C ILE A 379 5.47 -22.71 22.69
N LYS A 380 4.33 -23.05 22.06
CA LYS A 380 3.26 -23.85 22.69
C LYS A 380 3.78 -25.19 23.23
N LYS A 381 4.67 -25.85 22.48
CA LYS A 381 5.29 -27.13 22.87
C LYS A 381 6.21 -26.96 24.10
N CYS A 382 7.01 -25.90 24.12
CA CYS A 382 7.86 -25.56 25.26
C CYS A 382 7.05 -25.17 26.52
N GLU A 383 5.96 -24.42 26.35
CA GLU A 383 5.03 -24.06 27.44
C GLU A 383 4.33 -25.31 28.01
N ALA A 384 3.83 -26.21 27.17
CA ALA A 384 3.25 -27.47 27.60
C ALA A 384 4.26 -28.34 28.36
N GLY A 385 5.48 -28.48 27.85
CA GLY A 385 6.58 -29.19 28.52
C GLY A 385 6.96 -28.57 29.86
N LYS A 386 6.98 -27.24 29.95
CA LYS A 386 7.22 -26.51 31.21
C LYS A 386 6.11 -26.78 32.24
N LEU A 387 4.84 -26.67 31.86
CA LEU A 387 3.70 -26.93 32.76
C LEU A 387 3.70 -28.38 33.26
N GLU A 388 4.16 -29.33 32.45
CA GLU A 388 4.30 -30.73 32.87
C GLU A 388 5.47 -30.93 33.84
N MET A 389 6.62 -30.29 33.61
CA MET A 389 7.73 -30.29 34.58
C MET A 389 7.32 -29.63 35.91
N GLU A 390 6.55 -28.54 35.89
CA GLU A 390 6.01 -27.89 37.08
C GLU A 390 5.03 -28.79 37.84
N ARG A 391 4.13 -29.51 37.14
CA ARG A 391 3.26 -30.53 37.76
C ARG A 391 4.07 -31.64 38.45
N ASN A 392 5.05 -32.22 37.76
CA ASN A 392 5.86 -33.31 38.31
C ASN A 392 6.71 -32.84 39.50
N HIS A 393 7.25 -31.62 39.46
CA HIS A 393 7.94 -31.03 40.61
C HIS A 393 7.01 -30.83 41.82
N LEU A 394 5.79 -30.33 41.60
CA LEU A 394 4.80 -30.18 42.67
C LEU A 394 4.35 -31.53 43.24
N ALA A 395 4.16 -32.55 42.40
CA ALA A 395 3.81 -33.91 42.85
C ALA A 395 4.92 -34.53 43.71
N LEU A 396 6.19 -34.44 43.28
CA LEU A 396 7.34 -34.90 44.05
C LEU A 396 7.47 -34.14 45.39
N LYS A 397 7.27 -32.82 45.38
CA LYS A 397 7.29 -32.00 46.60
C LYS A 397 6.20 -32.39 47.59
N LEU A 398 5.00 -32.70 47.11
CA LEU A 398 3.89 -33.19 47.95
C LEU A 398 4.18 -34.58 48.52
N SER A 399 4.74 -35.51 47.72
CA SER A 399 5.16 -36.82 48.22
C SER A 399 6.18 -36.70 49.35
N LEU A 400 7.26 -35.94 49.13
CA LEU A 400 8.31 -35.73 50.14
C LEU A 400 7.79 -35.03 51.40
N GLN A 401 6.80 -34.15 51.28
CA GLN A 401 6.15 -33.52 52.44
C GLN A 401 5.39 -34.57 53.28
N VAL A 402 4.63 -35.47 52.63
CA VAL A 402 3.92 -36.57 53.30
C VAL A 402 4.90 -37.54 53.96
N ASP A 403 6.01 -37.86 53.30
CA ASP A 403 7.07 -38.71 53.87
C ASP A 403 7.71 -38.07 55.11
N ILE A 404 7.98 -36.76 55.09
CA ILE A 404 8.51 -35.99 56.23
C ILE A 404 7.51 -35.94 57.39
N GLU A 405 6.22 -35.77 57.12
CA GLU A 405 5.16 -35.77 58.15
C GLU A 405 4.99 -37.15 58.78
N SER A 406 5.03 -38.22 57.97
CA SER A 406 5.02 -39.61 58.43
C SER A 406 6.22 -39.94 59.32
N LEU A 407 7.43 -39.55 58.91
CA LEU A 407 8.66 -39.75 59.70
C LEU A 407 8.66 -38.93 60.99
N HIS A 408 8.13 -37.70 60.98
CA HIS A 408 7.93 -36.93 62.22
C HIS A 408 7.00 -37.64 63.20
N GLN A 409 5.88 -38.20 62.71
CA GLN A 409 4.94 -38.93 63.56
C GLN A 409 5.58 -40.22 64.12
N GLU A 410 6.36 -40.96 63.32
CA GLU A 410 7.08 -42.15 63.79
C GLU A 410 8.13 -41.78 64.86
N LEU A 411 8.90 -40.70 64.65
CA LEU A 411 9.87 -40.19 65.63
C LEU A 411 9.19 -39.72 66.92
N PHE A 412 8.03 -39.08 66.84
CA PHE A 412 7.24 -38.69 68.01
C PHE A 412 6.79 -39.91 68.83
N MET A 413 6.27 -40.95 68.17
CA MET A 413 5.87 -42.20 68.83
C MET A 413 7.07 -42.93 69.44
N LYS A 414 8.21 -42.99 68.74
CA LYS A 414 9.47 -43.54 69.27
C LYS A 414 9.99 -42.76 70.48
N LYS A 415 9.86 -41.43 70.48
CA LYS A 415 10.21 -40.59 71.63
C LYS A 415 9.34 -40.93 72.83
N LEU A 416 8.01 -40.94 72.68
CA LEU A 416 7.08 -41.26 73.77
C LEU A 416 7.37 -42.63 74.41
N LEU A 417 7.71 -43.63 73.58
CA LEU A 417 8.14 -44.96 74.04
C LEU A 417 9.48 -44.91 74.81
N LEU A 418 10.44 -44.11 74.35
CA LEU A 418 11.73 -43.93 75.03
C LEU A 418 11.58 -43.21 76.37
N ASP A 419 10.76 -42.15 76.43
CA ASP A 419 10.44 -41.43 77.65
C ASP A 419 9.81 -42.40 78.68
N THR A 420 8.84 -43.22 78.25
CA THR A 420 8.21 -44.28 79.07
C THR A 420 9.22 -45.32 79.55
N LEU A 421 10.12 -45.79 78.68
CA LEU A 421 11.14 -46.77 79.02
C LEU A 421 12.18 -46.20 80.00
N ASN A 422 12.48 -44.90 79.93
CA ASN A 422 13.34 -44.24 80.91
C ASN A 422 12.67 -44.14 82.29
N GLU A 423 11.37 -43.83 82.37
CA GLU A 423 10.64 -43.86 83.65
C GLU A 423 10.71 -45.24 84.31
N ASP A 424 10.51 -46.32 83.55
CA ASP A 424 10.61 -47.68 84.09
C ASP A 424 12.05 -48.10 84.43
N LEU A 425 13.05 -47.60 83.70
CA LEU A 425 14.47 -47.76 84.05
C LEU A 425 14.80 -47.05 85.37
N ASP A 426 14.33 -45.83 85.58
CA ASP A 426 14.55 -45.07 86.83
C ASP A 426 13.77 -45.70 88.00
N ARG A 427 12.56 -46.21 87.75
CA ARG A 427 11.79 -47.04 88.69
C ARG A 427 12.54 -48.33 89.08
N LEU A 428 13.31 -48.91 88.15
CA LEU A 428 14.12 -50.11 88.40
C LEU A 428 15.42 -49.79 89.14
N LYS A 429 16.10 -48.68 88.83
CA LYS A 429 17.26 -48.17 89.60
C LYS A 429 16.87 -47.97 91.07
N LEU A 430 15.78 -47.26 91.33
CA LEU A 430 15.31 -47.02 92.70
C LEU A 430 14.99 -48.32 93.47
N LYS A 431 14.41 -49.34 92.81
CA LYS A 431 14.22 -50.68 93.39
C LYS A 431 15.55 -51.38 93.70
N TYR A 432 16.54 -51.27 92.81
CA TYR A 432 17.87 -51.83 93.02
C TYR A 432 18.58 -51.15 94.20
N ASP A 433 18.55 -49.82 94.27
CA ASP A 433 19.16 -49.06 95.37
C ASP A 433 18.51 -49.39 96.72
N MET A 434 17.18 -49.57 96.77
CA MET A 434 16.47 -50.08 97.95
C MET A 434 16.95 -51.48 98.37
N LEU A 435 17.10 -52.41 97.43
CA LEU A 435 17.56 -53.77 97.72
C LEU A 435 19.04 -53.80 98.14
N ILE A 436 19.88 -52.92 97.60
CA ILE A 436 21.27 -52.76 98.05
C ILE A 436 21.31 -52.25 99.50
N ALA A 437 20.50 -51.24 99.83
CA ALA A 437 20.39 -50.73 101.20
C ALA A 437 19.86 -51.79 102.19
N GLU A 438 18.88 -52.60 101.79
CA GLU A 438 18.41 -53.74 102.61
C GLU A 438 19.51 -54.78 102.80
N LYS A 439 20.22 -55.16 101.73
CA LYS A 439 21.35 -56.10 101.76
C LYS A 439 22.49 -55.60 102.67
N ASP A 440 22.81 -54.31 102.67
CA ASP A 440 23.80 -53.73 103.58
C ASP A 440 23.29 -53.63 105.03
N GLY A 441 21.98 -53.38 105.21
CA GLY A 441 21.30 -53.46 106.50
C GLY A 441 21.20 -54.87 107.09
N LEU A 442 21.19 -55.91 106.26
CA LEU A 442 21.30 -57.32 106.68
C LEU A 442 22.75 -57.72 106.92
N ASN A 443 23.69 -57.29 106.07
CA ASN A 443 25.12 -57.57 106.25
C ASN A 443 25.68 -56.95 107.54
N SER A 444 25.28 -55.73 107.90
CA SER A 444 25.68 -55.11 109.18
C SER A 444 25.13 -55.89 110.39
N LYS A 445 23.86 -56.33 110.37
CA LYS A 445 23.30 -57.23 111.41
C LYS A 445 24.07 -58.54 111.51
N LEU A 446 24.45 -59.13 110.38
CA LEU A 446 25.25 -60.36 110.33
C LEU A 446 26.65 -60.14 110.90
N GLN A 447 27.29 -59.00 110.63
CA GLN A 447 28.57 -58.63 111.24
C GLN A 447 28.46 -58.45 112.75
N THR A 448 27.41 -57.79 113.25
CA THR A 448 27.14 -57.70 114.71
C THR A 448 26.97 -59.08 115.33
N LEU A 449 26.12 -59.95 114.77
CA LEU A 449 25.92 -61.32 115.27
C LEU A 449 27.20 -62.17 115.19
N THR A 450 28.05 -61.94 114.18
CA THR A 450 29.36 -62.61 114.07
C THR A 450 30.33 -62.13 115.15
N ALA A 451 30.31 -60.84 115.50
CA ALA A 451 31.08 -60.30 116.61
C ALA A 451 30.56 -60.83 117.97
N ASP A 452 29.24 -60.87 118.16
CA ASP A 452 28.62 -61.44 119.37
C ASP A 452 28.96 -62.94 119.52
N LEU A 453 28.90 -63.71 118.44
CA LEU A 453 29.33 -65.12 118.42
C LEU A 453 30.81 -65.26 118.74
N SER A 454 31.69 -64.43 118.16
CA SER A 454 33.11 -64.41 118.51
C SER A 454 33.34 -64.10 119.99
N VAL A 455 32.61 -63.14 120.59
CA VAL A 455 32.66 -62.86 122.03
C VAL A 455 32.20 -64.08 122.85
N ARG A 456 31.17 -64.81 122.40
CA ARG A 456 30.73 -66.06 123.05
C ARG A 456 31.73 -67.20 122.89
N ASP A 457 32.36 -67.37 121.74
CA ASP A 457 33.40 -68.39 121.52
C ASP A 457 34.64 -68.11 122.38
N ASN A 458 35.07 -66.84 122.48
CA ASN A 458 36.12 -66.43 123.41
C ASN A 458 35.73 -66.68 124.88
N GLN A 459 34.45 -66.46 125.25
CA GLN A 459 33.93 -66.79 126.58
C GLN A 459 33.94 -68.32 126.81
N ILE A 460 33.56 -69.12 125.81
CA ILE A 460 33.58 -70.58 125.87
C ILE A 460 35.01 -71.10 126.02
N GLN A 461 35.96 -70.65 125.20
CA GLN A 461 37.38 -71.03 125.30
C GLN A 461 37.97 -70.71 126.68
N CYS A 462 37.59 -69.57 127.28
CA CYS A 462 37.96 -69.23 128.64
C CYS A 462 37.37 -70.21 129.68
N MET A 463 36.09 -70.58 129.55
CA MET A 463 35.47 -71.58 130.40
C MET A 463 36.06 -72.99 130.20
N GLU A 464 36.41 -73.36 128.96
CA GLU A 464 37.07 -74.63 128.63
C GLU A 464 38.49 -74.68 129.19
N HIS A 465 39.24 -73.58 129.15
CA HIS A 465 40.55 -73.45 129.80
C HIS A 465 40.43 -73.66 131.31
N ASN A 466 39.51 -72.96 131.98
CA ASN A 466 39.26 -73.12 133.41
C ASN A 466 38.81 -74.54 133.77
N LEU A 467 37.99 -75.18 132.93
CA LEU A 467 37.59 -76.59 133.09
C LEU A 467 38.77 -77.56 132.86
N HIS A 468 39.69 -77.25 131.96
CA HIS A 468 40.91 -78.04 131.75
C HIS A 468 41.87 -77.89 132.93
N GLU A 469 42.06 -76.67 133.44
CA GLU A 469 42.86 -76.39 134.63
C GLU A 469 42.28 -77.13 135.85
N LEU A 470 40.97 -77.01 136.12
CA LEU A 470 40.27 -77.76 137.18
C LEU A 470 40.35 -79.29 136.99
N ARG A 471 40.37 -79.81 135.75
CA ARG A 471 40.61 -81.24 135.49
C ARG A 471 42.05 -81.64 135.82
N SER A 472 43.03 -80.77 135.55
CA SER A 472 44.43 -80.99 135.91
C SER A 472 44.67 -80.90 137.43
N GLU A 473 43.98 -79.97 138.10
CA GLU A 473 43.93 -79.82 139.56
C GLU A 473 43.38 -81.09 140.21
N ASN A 474 42.20 -81.54 139.76
CA ASN A 474 41.60 -82.78 140.24
C ASN A 474 42.47 -84.00 139.97
N LYS A 475 43.10 -84.11 138.79
CA LYS A 475 44.05 -85.20 138.51
C LYS A 475 45.25 -85.18 139.46
N ARG A 476 45.83 -84.00 139.72
CA ARG A 476 46.94 -83.81 140.68
C ARG A 476 46.53 -84.14 142.11
N LEU A 477 45.30 -83.81 142.51
CA LEU A 477 44.72 -84.16 143.81
C LEU A 477 44.45 -85.67 143.94
N ILE A 478 43.97 -86.33 142.87
CA ILE A 478 43.83 -87.80 142.83
C ILE A 478 45.22 -88.46 142.95
N GLU A 479 46.20 -88.06 142.15
CA GLU A 479 47.58 -88.57 142.26
C GLU A 479 48.21 -88.28 143.63
N GLY A 480 47.80 -87.21 144.31
CA GLY A 480 48.18 -86.91 145.70
C GLY A 480 47.48 -87.83 146.71
N SER A 481 46.19 -88.06 146.53
CA SER A 481 45.38 -88.98 147.34
C SER A 481 45.86 -90.41 147.19
N ASP A 482 46.18 -90.88 145.98
CA ASP A 482 46.72 -92.23 145.73
C ASP A 482 48.09 -92.43 146.40
N ARG A 483 48.94 -91.39 146.42
CA ARG A 483 50.20 -91.41 147.20
C ARG A 483 49.93 -91.46 148.71
N ALA A 484 48.94 -90.73 149.21
CA ALA A 484 48.55 -90.79 150.62
C ALA A 484 47.92 -92.13 151.00
N ASN A 485 47.07 -92.70 150.14
CA ASN A 485 46.45 -94.02 150.27
C ASN A 485 47.49 -95.14 150.23
N LYS A 486 48.52 -95.00 149.40
CA LYS A 486 49.66 -95.92 149.39
C LYS A 486 50.46 -95.83 150.68
N LEU A 487 50.74 -94.62 151.18
CA LEU A 487 51.41 -94.42 152.47
C LEU A 487 50.59 -94.98 153.64
N THR A 488 49.26 -94.84 153.67
CA THR A 488 48.42 -95.48 154.70
C THR A 488 48.34 -96.99 154.52
N ALA A 489 48.39 -97.53 153.30
CA ALA A 489 48.53 -98.98 153.09
C ALA A 489 49.88 -99.53 153.58
N GLU A 490 50.98 -98.82 153.32
CA GLU A 490 52.33 -99.14 153.82
C GLU A 490 52.39 -99.05 155.35
N LEU A 491 51.79 -98.01 155.96
CA LEU A 491 51.65 -97.89 157.42
C LEU A 491 50.77 -98.97 158.03
N ASN A 492 49.64 -99.32 157.40
CA ASN A 492 48.77 -100.41 157.86
C ASN A 492 49.49 -101.77 157.78
N SER A 493 50.25 -102.03 156.71
CA SER A 493 51.11 -103.22 156.61
C SER A 493 52.16 -103.25 157.73
N ARG A 494 52.73 -102.09 158.10
CA ARG A 494 53.69 -101.99 159.20
C ARG A 494 53.03 -102.16 160.57
N ILE A 495 51.77 -101.74 160.74
CA ILE A 495 50.95 -102.02 161.92
C ILE A 495 50.69 -103.53 162.03
N ASP A 496 50.31 -104.19 160.93
CA ASP A 496 50.12 -105.64 160.85
C ASP A 496 51.39 -106.43 161.21
N GLU A 497 52.56 -105.99 160.74
CA GLU A 497 53.87 -106.56 161.11
C GLU A 497 54.16 -106.39 162.60
N LEU A 498 53.97 -105.19 163.14
CA LEU A 498 54.18 -104.90 164.57
C LEU A 498 53.19 -105.66 165.46
N GLN A 499 51.96 -105.85 165.00
CA GLN A 499 50.94 -106.62 165.72
C GLN A 499 51.29 -108.11 165.75
N LYS A 500 51.80 -108.68 164.65
CA LYS A 500 52.37 -110.05 164.62
C LYS A 500 53.63 -110.17 165.50
N GLU A 501 54.50 -109.17 165.52
CA GLU A 501 55.64 -109.13 166.46
C GLU A 501 55.18 -109.14 167.92
N VAL A 502 54.12 -108.39 168.28
CA VAL A 502 53.55 -108.38 169.63
C VAL A 502 52.91 -109.72 169.97
N GLU A 503 52.19 -110.34 169.03
CA GLU A 503 51.54 -111.65 169.23
C GLU A 503 52.57 -112.78 169.42
N ILE A 504 53.65 -112.81 168.62
CA ILE A 504 54.77 -113.74 168.82
C ILE A 504 55.43 -113.53 170.19
N LYS A 505 55.66 -112.27 170.60
CA LYS A 505 56.24 -111.96 171.92
C LYS A 505 55.31 -112.40 173.06
N ALA A 506 53.98 -112.29 172.89
CA ALA A 506 53.00 -112.79 173.86
C ALA A 506 53.03 -114.32 173.99
N VAL A 507 53.15 -115.05 172.87
CA VAL A 507 53.30 -116.53 172.89
C VAL A 507 54.57 -116.96 173.62
N VAL A 508 55.72 -116.37 173.31
CA VAL A 508 57.00 -116.72 173.97
C VAL A 508 56.97 -116.42 175.48
N ILE A 509 56.32 -115.33 175.91
CA ILE A 509 56.10 -115.02 177.33
C ILE A 509 55.20 -116.06 178.00
N SER A 510 54.17 -116.55 177.30
CA SER A 510 53.29 -117.63 177.75
C SER A 510 54.06 -118.95 177.96
N GLU A 511 54.85 -119.38 176.98
CA GLU A 511 55.66 -120.61 177.05
C GLU A 511 56.68 -120.53 178.19
N THR A 512 57.45 -119.44 178.28
CA THR A 512 58.43 -119.19 179.35
C THR A 512 57.77 -119.15 180.75
N ALA A 513 56.48 -118.81 180.84
CA ALA A 513 55.72 -118.84 182.09
C ALA A 513 55.23 -120.25 182.44
N GLU A 514 54.97 -121.12 181.46
CA GLU A 514 54.57 -122.51 181.70
C GLU A 514 55.76 -123.41 182.05
N GLU A 515 56.91 -123.22 181.41
CA GLU A 515 58.17 -123.89 181.79
C GLU A 515 58.51 -123.64 183.27
N LYS A 516 58.33 -122.40 183.74
CA LYS A 516 58.50 -122.03 185.15
C LYS A 516 57.48 -122.70 186.07
N ARG A 517 56.26 -122.97 185.59
CA ARG A 517 55.23 -123.71 186.35
C ARG A 517 55.52 -125.21 186.41
N GLU A 518 56.11 -125.81 185.38
CA GLU A 518 56.54 -127.22 185.40
C GLU A 518 57.80 -127.42 186.26
N ALA A 519 58.78 -126.52 186.20
CA ALA A 519 59.97 -126.57 187.07
C ALA A 519 59.61 -126.60 188.57
N ILE A 520 58.56 -125.87 188.97
CA ILE A 520 58.04 -125.89 190.35
C ILE A 520 57.38 -127.24 190.68
N ARG A 521 56.61 -127.84 189.75
CA ARG A 521 55.98 -129.15 189.94
C ARG A 521 57.01 -130.27 190.17
N GLN A 522 58.07 -130.30 189.35
CA GLN A 522 59.18 -131.25 189.47
C GLN A 522 59.89 -131.15 190.85
N LEU A 523 60.07 -129.92 191.35
CA LEU A 523 60.71 -129.68 192.65
C LEU A 523 59.83 -130.11 193.84
N CYS A 524 58.51 -129.93 193.76
CA CYS A 524 57.59 -130.41 194.80
C CYS A 524 57.57 -131.95 194.89
N PHE A 525 57.55 -132.65 193.76
CA PHE A 525 57.48 -134.11 193.71
C PHE A 525 58.69 -134.78 194.37
N SER A 526 59.88 -134.22 194.18
CA SER A 526 61.12 -134.73 194.78
C SER A 526 61.19 -134.52 196.30
N VAL A 527 60.62 -133.43 196.84
CA VAL A 527 60.55 -133.19 198.29
C VAL A 527 59.68 -134.23 199.01
N ASP A 528 58.53 -134.61 198.46
CA ASP A 528 57.63 -135.57 199.11
C ASP A 528 58.13 -137.02 199.00
N HIS A 529 58.89 -137.37 197.96
CA HIS A 529 59.55 -138.68 197.87
C HIS A 529 60.51 -138.92 199.06
N PHE A 530 61.32 -137.92 199.43
CA PHE A 530 62.21 -138.03 200.59
C PHE A 530 61.47 -138.07 201.94
N LYS A 531 60.30 -137.41 202.07
CA LYS A 531 59.44 -137.57 203.26
C LYS A 531 58.93 -139.01 203.40
N SER A 532 58.56 -139.66 202.30
CA SER A 532 58.07 -141.05 202.30
C SER A 532 59.14 -142.02 202.80
N ALA A 533 60.37 -141.94 202.27
CA ALA A 533 61.48 -142.79 202.70
C ALA A 533 61.83 -142.61 204.20
N TYR A 534 61.56 -141.43 204.77
CA TYR A 534 61.78 -141.12 206.18
C TYR A 534 60.67 -141.66 207.14
N ALA A 535 59.63 -142.28 206.59
CA ALA A 535 58.58 -142.97 207.34
C ALA A 535 58.80 -144.49 207.40
N GLU A 536 59.09 -145.14 206.28
CA GLU A 536 59.16 -146.62 206.19
C GLU A 536 60.25 -147.22 207.10
N LEU A 537 61.42 -146.60 207.18
CA LEU A 537 62.52 -147.09 208.00
C LEU A 537 62.26 -147.01 209.52
N ARG A 538 61.16 -146.36 209.98
CA ARG A 538 60.80 -146.30 211.41
C ARG A 538 60.07 -147.55 211.93
N HIS A 539 59.62 -148.45 211.06
CA HIS A 539 58.78 -149.58 211.47
C HIS A 539 59.52 -150.88 211.82
N ALA A 540 60.84 -150.95 211.61
CA ALA A 540 61.62 -152.19 211.70
C ALA A 540 62.50 -152.33 212.97
N CYS A 541 61.89 -152.31 214.16
CA CYS A 541 62.53 -152.47 215.49
C CYS A 541 63.42 -151.25 215.91
N VAL A 542 63.48 -150.80 217.17
CA VAL A 542 63.97 -151.47 218.39
C VAL A 542 65.39 -152.02 218.13
N ILE A 543 66.45 -151.30 218.49
CA ILE A 543 66.82 -150.95 219.86
C ILE A 543 67.07 -149.43 220.08
N ARG A 544 66.33 -148.85 221.05
CA ARG A 544 66.68 -147.77 222.02
C ARG A 544 67.87 -146.83 221.73
N LYS A 545 67.80 -145.51 221.97
CA LYS A 545 67.25 -144.80 223.17
C LYS A 545 67.09 -143.27 222.87
N ARG A 546 65.93 -142.65 223.15
CA ARG A 546 65.65 -141.65 224.25
C ARG A 546 65.93 -140.15 223.91
N PRO A 547 65.37 -139.16 224.67
CA PRO A 547 64.63 -138.05 224.05
C PRO A 547 64.98 -136.64 224.61
N THR A 548 63.95 -135.85 225.03
CA THR A 548 63.95 -134.47 225.60
C THR A 548 64.26 -133.35 224.58
N ALA A 549 63.46 -132.27 224.40
CA ALA A 549 62.93 -131.22 225.32
C ALA A 549 63.96 -130.10 225.60
N ALA A 550 63.64 -128.81 225.80
CA ALA A 550 62.41 -127.99 225.66
C ALA A 550 62.81 -126.49 225.76
N VAL A 551 61.85 -125.59 226.06
CA VAL A 551 61.97 -124.13 226.40
C VAL A 551 61.84 -123.15 225.22
N MET A 552 61.02 -122.11 225.47
CA MET A 552 60.78 -120.83 224.73
C MET A 552 60.43 -120.92 223.24
#